data_AF-A0A7F5RLN4-F1
#
_entry.id   AF-A0A7F5RLN4-F1
#
_cell.length_a   1.000
_cell.length_b   1.000
_cell.length_c   1.000
_cell.angle_alpha   90.00
_cell.angle_beta   90.00
_cell.angle_gamma   90.00
#
_symmetry.space_group_name_H-M   'P 1'
#
loop_
_entity.id
_entity.type
_entity.pdbx_description
1 polymer ?
#
loop_
_entity_poly.entity_id
_entity_poly.type
_entity_poly.pdbx_seq_one_letter_code
_entity_poly.pdbx_strand_id
1 'polypeptide(L)'
;MYIKTYTTIKKYKYLNVLTFQTEELNKKYEKLGESSLRNFTVDTPTESVYQFEGEDYREKQKTLGIGNWIEPPKRERKANYAVDAYFREALRVSEPKAPKAPRPPKQPIVQDFQFFPPRLFELLDQEIYYYRKTLGYKVPKNPELGPEASKHQKEEQRKIDESEPLTEEEQQEKESLLTQGFTNWTKRDFNQFIKANEKYGRDDIENIAKEVEGKSPEEVMEYSAVFWERCHELTDIDRIMAQIERGEAKIQRRASIKRALDAKMARYRAPFHQLRIAYGTNKGKNYMEEEDRFLVCMLHKLGFDRENVYEELRAAVRASPQFRFDWFLKSRTAMELQRRCNTLITLIERENQELEEKEKAERKKKNPKSNNVTGIPNQSSTKAAQKRKNDNSNVSGTEKKKKKK
;
A
#
# COMPACT_ATOMS: atom_id res chain seq x y z
N MET A 1 2.24 52.55 36.60
CA MET A 1 0.84 52.16 36.26
C MET A 1 0.38 52.58 34.85
N TYR A 2 1.04 53.50 34.14
CA TYR A 2 0.56 54.02 32.84
C TYR A 2 0.84 53.15 31.59
N ILE A 3 1.75 52.17 31.65
CA ILE A 3 2.11 51.37 30.47
C ILE A 3 1.09 50.23 30.21
N LYS A 4 0.51 49.63 31.27
CA LYS A 4 -0.46 48.53 31.15
C LYS A 4 -1.82 48.97 30.59
N THR A 5 -2.21 50.23 30.79
CA THR A 5 -3.48 50.77 30.24
C THR A 5 -3.38 51.02 28.74
N TYR A 6 -2.24 51.50 28.24
CA TYR A 6 -2.03 51.78 26.80
C TYR A 6 -2.04 50.51 25.93
N THR A 7 -1.47 49.41 26.42
CA THR A 7 -1.48 48.12 25.69
C THR A 7 -2.88 47.53 25.60
N THR A 8 -3.69 47.68 26.66
CA THR A 8 -5.06 47.18 26.73
C THR A 8 -5.99 47.95 25.78
N ILE A 9 -5.84 49.28 25.71
CA ILE A 9 -6.62 50.13 24.79
C ILE A 9 -6.28 49.84 23.32
N LYS A 10 -4.99 49.64 22.98
CA LYS A 10 -4.60 49.26 21.61
C LYS A 10 -5.15 47.88 21.21
N LYS A 11 -5.17 46.91 22.13
CA LYS A 11 -5.70 45.57 21.87
C LYS A 11 -7.22 45.58 21.64
N TYR A 12 -7.96 46.37 22.42
CA TYR A 12 -9.40 46.58 22.21
C TYR A 12 -9.73 47.30 20.90
N LYS A 13 -8.92 48.28 20.51
CA LYS A 13 -9.10 48.98 19.22
C LYS A 13 -8.82 48.06 18.03
N TYR A 14 -7.81 47.19 18.11
CA TYR A 14 -7.53 46.18 17.08
C TYR A 14 -8.59 45.09 17.00
N LEU A 15 -9.11 44.62 18.14
CA LEU A 15 -10.17 43.62 18.17
C LEU A 15 -11.46 44.14 17.51
N ASN A 16 -11.85 45.39 17.81
CA ASN A 16 -13.03 46.02 17.21
C ASN A 16 -12.90 46.29 15.71
N VAL A 17 -11.69 46.60 15.22
CA VAL A 17 -11.46 46.76 13.77
C VAL A 17 -11.54 45.42 13.05
N LEU A 18 -11.02 44.35 13.67
CA LEU A 18 -11.10 42.99 13.13
C LEU A 18 -12.55 42.49 13.10
N THR A 19 -13.34 42.68 14.17
CA THR A 19 -14.74 42.27 14.21
C THR A 19 -15.60 43.04 13.20
N PHE A 20 -15.37 44.35 13.06
CA PHE A 20 -16.06 45.17 12.07
C PHE A 20 -15.71 44.76 10.63
N GLN A 21 -14.45 44.46 10.33
CA GLN A 21 -14.05 43.93 9.02
C GLN A 21 -14.65 42.56 8.73
N THR A 22 -14.76 41.67 9.72
CA THR A 22 -15.41 40.37 9.54
C THR A 22 -16.92 40.50 9.33
N GLU A 23 -17.58 41.47 9.97
CA GLU A 23 -19.00 41.76 9.76
C GLU A 23 -19.27 42.38 8.38
N GLU A 24 -18.42 43.31 7.93
CA GLU A 24 -18.53 43.87 6.58
C GLU A 24 -18.28 42.81 5.50
N LEU A 25 -17.33 41.90 5.72
CA LEU A 25 -17.07 40.77 4.82
C LEU A 25 -18.26 39.80 4.80
N ASN A 26 -18.82 39.45 5.96
CA ASN A 26 -20.01 38.59 6.02
C ASN A 26 -21.24 39.24 5.36
N LYS A 27 -21.46 40.55 5.56
CA LYS A 27 -22.52 41.29 4.84
C LYS A 27 -22.28 41.34 3.34
N LYS A 28 -21.01 41.40 2.89
CA LYS A 28 -20.68 41.27 1.45
C LYS A 28 -20.95 39.86 0.93
N TYR A 29 -20.66 38.81 1.70
CA TYR A 29 -20.98 37.42 1.32
C TYR A 29 -22.48 37.13 1.30
N GLU A 30 -23.26 37.66 2.25
CA GLU A 30 -24.73 37.56 2.24
C GLU A 30 -25.35 38.34 1.07
N LYS A 31 -24.82 39.54 0.76
CA LYS A 31 -25.28 40.33 -0.39
C LYS A 31 -24.87 39.71 -1.75
N LEU A 32 -23.86 38.84 -1.76
CA LEU A 32 -23.47 38.00 -2.90
C LEU A 32 -24.22 36.65 -2.97
N GLY A 33 -25.31 36.50 -2.19
CA GLY A 33 -26.07 35.26 -2.09
C GLY A 33 -26.50 34.66 -3.43
N GLU A 34 -26.27 33.34 -3.54
CA GLU A 34 -26.84 32.25 -4.38
C GLU A 34 -27.20 32.49 -5.86
N SER A 35 -27.62 33.69 -6.23
CA SER A 35 -27.97 34.14 -7.57
C SER A 35 -26.75 34.38 -8.48
N SER A 36 -25.59 34.79 -7.95
CA SER A 36 -24.34 34.92 -8.72
C SER A 36 -23.58 33.60 -8.89
N LEU A 37 -23.89 32.57 -8.09
CA LEU A 37 -23.28 31.23 -8.18
C LEU A 37 -23.99 30.31 -9.19
N ARG A 38 -25.26 30.60 -9.54
CA ARG A 38 -25.99 29.86 -10.59
C ARG A 38 -25.69 30.35 -12.02
N ASN A 39 -25.15 31.55 -12.18
CA ASN A 39 -24.84 32.16 -13.48
C ASN A 39 -23.33 32.29 -13.74
N PHE A 40 -22.47 31.60 -12.98
CA PHE A 40 -21.05 31.50 -13.31
C PHE A 40 -20.84 30.43 -14.39
N THR A 41 -21.16 30.77 -15.63
CA THR A 41 -20.62 30.09 -16.80
C THR A 41 -19.27 30.73 -17.10
N VAL A 42 -18.19 29.96 -16.94
CA VAL A 42 -16.88 30.34 -17.47
C VAL A 42 -17.03 30.39 -18.99
N ASP A 43 -16.99 31.60 -19.55
CA ASP A 43 -16.76 31.83 -20.98
C ASP A 43 -15.41 31.22 -21.35
N THR A 44 -15.46 29.94 -21.71
CA THR A 44 -14.38 29.20 -22.35
C THR A 44 -14.76 29.17 -23.83
N PRO A 45 -13.89 29.59 -24.76
CA PRO A 45 -14.20 29.45 -26.18
C PRO A 45 -14.50 27.98 -26.46
N THR A 46 -15.70 27.73 -26.98
CA THR A 46 -16.23 26.43 -27.35
C THR A 46 -15.47 25.89 -28.56
N GLU A 47 -14.31 25.32 -28.33
CA GLU A 47 -13.76 24.25 -29.16
C GLU A 47 -13.73 22.99 -28.29
N SER A 48 -14.75 22.15 -28.50
CA SER A 48 -14.93 20.88 -27.83
C SER A 48 -13.72 19.97 -28.09
N VAL A 49 -13.04 19.54 -27.02
CA VAL A 49 -11.97 18.53 -27.02
C VAL A 49 -12.41 17.17 -27.64
N TYR A 50 -13.70 17.00 -27.89
CA TYR A 50 -14.31 15.79 -28.47
C TYR A 50 -14.72 15.93 -29.95
N GLN A 51 -14.39 17.06 -30.60
CA GLN A 51 -14.47 17.23 -32.05
C GLN A 51 -13.08 17.02 -32.66
N PHE A 52 -12.94 16.02 -33.51
CA PHE A 52 -11.75 15.82 -34.33
C PHE A 52 -12.21 15.61 -35.78
N GLU A 53 -11.70 16.42 -36.71
CA GLU A 53 -12.11 16.41 -38.13
C GLU A 53 -13.62 16.57 -38.39
N GLY A 54 -14.33 17.32 -37.54
CA GLY A 54 -15.75 17.65 -37.77
C GLY A 54 -16.75 16.57 -37.34
N GLU A 55 -16.30 15.45 -36.75
CA GLU A 55 -17.18 14.46 -36.13
C GLU A 55 -17.16 14.55 -34.58
N ASP A 56 -18.34 14.41 -33.96
CA ASP A 56 -18.53 14.37 -32.50
C ASP A 56 -18.45 12.91 -31.99
N TYR A 57 -17.41 12.59 -31.23
CA TYR A 57 -17.12 11.21 -30.81
C TYR A 57 -17.92 10.75 -29.57
N ARG A 58 -18.77 11.61 -28.98
CA ARG A 58 -19.60 11.24 -27.82
C ARG A 58 -20.70 10.24 -28.14
N GLU A 59 -21.23 10.24 -29.36
CA GLU A 59 -22.32 9.33 -29.74
C GLU A 59 -21.83 7.96 -30.24
N LYS A 60 -20.61 7.87 -30.78
CA LYS A 60 -20.00 6.61 -31.24
C LYS A 60 -19.55 5.68 -30.11
N GLN A 61 -19.37 6.20 -28.89
CA GLN A 61 -19.04 5.38 -27.70
C GLN A 61 -20.27 4.65 -27.11
N LYS A 62 -21.50 5.01 -27.51
CA LYS A 62 -22.73 4.31 -27.12
C LYS A 62 -23.14 3.20 -28.10
N THR A 63 -22.57 3.16 -29.30
CA THR A 63 -22.99 2.25 -30.39
C THR A 63 -22.00 1.16 -30.76
N LEU A 64 -20.76 1.18 -30.24
CA LEU A 64 -19.89 0.00 -30.25
C LEU A 64 -20.21 -0.88 -29.03
N GLY A 65 -21.26 -1.69 -29.19
CA GLY A 65 -21.69 -2.67 -28.21
C GLY A 65 -20.55 -3.57 -27.75
N ILE A 66 -20.30 -3.54 -26.44
CA ILE A 66 -19.64 -4.60 -25.70
C ILE A 66 -20.63 -5.77 -25.65
N GLY A 67 -20.82 -6.43 -26.79
CA GLY A 67 -21.67 -7.60 -26.96
C GLY A 67 -20.98 -8.93 -26.64
N ASN A 68 -19.65 -8.93 -26.50
CA ASN A 68 -18.86 -10.16 -26.28
C ASN A 68 -17.84 -10.00 -25.12
N TRP A 69 -18.24 -9.38 -24.01
CA TRP A 69 -17.44 -9.48 -22.78
C TRP A 69 -17.73 -10.82 -22.09
N ILE A 70 -16.84 -11.78 -22.28
CA ILE A 70 -16.80 -13.00 -21.46
C ILE A 70 -16.40 -12.53 -20.05
N GLU A 71 -17.39 -12.49 -19.16
CA GLU A 71 -17.20 -12.15 -17.75
C GLU A 71 -16.14 -13.11 -17.17
N PRO A 72 -14.99 -12.61 -16.68
CA PRO A 72 -14.04 -13.46 -15.96
C PRO A 72 -14.81 -14.14 -14.82
N PRO A 73 -14.66 -15.45 -14.59
CA PRO A 73 -15.39 -16.15 -13.54
C PRO A 73 -15.21 -15.35 -12.26
N LYS A 74 -16.33 -14.86 -11.70
CA LYS A 74 -16.35 -14.13 -10.44
C LYS A 74 -15.49 -14.92 -9.50
N ARG A 75 -14.39 -14.31 -9.05
CA ARG A 75 -13.58 -14.86 -7.98
C ARG A 75 -14.54 -14.95 -6.80
N GLU A 76 -15.10 -16.13 -6.60
CA GLU A 76 -15.78 -16.47 -5.36
C GLU A 76 -14.73 -16.25 -4.29
N ARG A 77 -14.85 -15.12 -3.59
CA ARG A 77 -14.18 -14.97 -2.30
C ARG A 77 -14.71 -16.13 -1.49
N LYS A 78 -13.84 -17.06 -1.12
CA LYS A 78 -14.13 -18.09 -0.13
C LYS A 78 -14.65 -17.35 1.09
N ALA A 79 -15.97 -17.32 1.24
CA ALA A 79 -16.57 -16.71 2.39
C ALA A 79 -16.42 -17.74 3.52
N ASN A 80 -15.51 -17.45 4.44
CA ASN A 80 -15.52 -18.09 5.75
C ASN A 80 -16.72 -17.48 6.47
N TYR A 81 -17.83 -18.22 6.46
CA TYR A 81 -19.18 -17.66 6.22
C TYR A 81 -19.98 -17.23 7.47
N ALA A 82 -19.51 -17.43 8.70
CA ALA A 82 -20.32 -17.13 9.88
C ALA A 82 -19.99 -15.76 10.51
N VAL A 83 -18.72 -15.52 10.84
CA VAL A 83 -18.30 -14.35 11.62
C VAL A 83 -18.34 -13.05 10.80
N ASP A 84 -17.96 -13.12 9.51
CA ASP A 84 -17.98 -11.95 8.62
C ASP A 84 -19.41 -11.47 8.31
N ALA A 85 -20.39 -12.38 8.31
CA ALA A 85 -21.81 -12.01 8.19
C ALA A 85 -22.31 -11.23 9.40
N TYR A 86 -21.91 -11.64 10.61
CA TYR A 86 -22.23 -10.92 11.85
C TYR A 86 -21.70 -9.49 11.82
N PHE A 87 -20.43 -9.29 11.47
CA PHE A 87 -19.83 -7.95 11.43
C PHE A 87 -20.40 -7.07 10.33
N ARG A 88 -20.68 -7.61 9.13
CA ARG A 88 -21.34 -6.84 8.07
C ARG A 88 -22.73 -6.37 8.47
N GLU A 89 -23.51 -7.20 9.17
CA GLU A 89 -24.85 -6.82 9.63
C GLU A 89 -24.81 -5.88 10.86
N ALA A 90 -23.79 -6.01 11.73
CA ALA A 90 -23.61 -5.13 12.89
C ALA A 90 -23.08 -3.74 12.49
N LEU A 91 -22.21 -3.68 11.49
CA LEU A 91 -21.52 -2.45 11.03
C LEU A 91 -22.14 -1.84 9.76
N ARG A 92 -23.34 -2.27 9.34
CA ARG A 92 -24.05 -1.71 8.18
C ARG A 92 -24.46 -0.25 8.44
N VAL A 93 -23.59 0.68 8.03
CA VAL A 93 -23.76 2.14 8.20
C VAL A 93 -24.23 2.83 6.90
N SER A 94 -24.12 2.20 5.73
CA SER A 94 -24.52 2.80 4.44
C SER A 94 -25.82 2.24 3.86
N GLU A 95 -26.73 3.18 3.53
CA GLU A 95 -28.01 3.12 2.80
C GLU A 95 -29.29 2.75 3.56
N PRO A 96 -30.30 3.65 3.59
CA PRO A 96 -31.61 3.38 4.17
C PRO A 96 -32.55 2.83 3.09
N LYS A 97 -32.88 1.54 3.14
CA LYS A 97 -34.01 1.00 2.36
C LYS A 97 -34.88 -0.02 3.07
N ALA A 98 -34.44 -0.58 4.21
CA ALA A 98 -35.26 -1.47 5.03
C ALA A 98 -35.08 -1.17 6.52
N PRO A 99 -36.15 -1.27 7.34
CA PRO A 99 -36.03 -1.22 8.79
C PRO A 99 -35.10 -2.33 9.27
N LYS A 100 -34.12 -1.97 10.12
CA LYS A 100 -33.14 -2.91 10.68
C LYS A 100 -33.87 -3.99 11.48
N ALA A 101 -33.42 -5.24 11.37
CA ALA A 101 -33.97 -6.32 12.19
C ALA A 101 -33.73 -6.02 13.68
N PRO A 102 -34.70 -6.29 14.57
CA PRO A 102 -34.54 -6.07 16.00
C PRO A 102 -33.33 -6.83 16.56
N ARG A 103 -32.58 -6.19 17.46
CA ARG A 103 -31.47 -6.76 18.22
C ARG A 103 -31.71 -6.58 19.72
N PRO A 104 -31.23 -7.50 20.58
CA PRO A 104 -31.35 -7.34 22.03
C PRO A 104 -30.71 -6.02 22.51
N PRO A 105 -31.37 -5.22 23.36
CA PRO A 105 -30.87 -3.91 23.76
C PRO A 105 -29.59 -3.94 24.60
N LYS A 106 -29.23 -5.08 25.20
CA LYS A 106 -28.04 -5.26 26.05
C LYS A 106 -26.94 -6.11 25.41
N GLN A 107 -26.95 -6.27 24.09
CA GLN A 107 -25.95 -7.10 23.42
C GLN A 107 -24.55 -6.48 23.51
N PRO A 108 -23.50 -7.25 23.87
CA PRO A 108 -22.12 -6.77 23.87
C PRO A 108 -21.69 -6.28 22.49
N ILE A 109 -21.01 -5.12 22.44
CA ILE A 109 -20.43 -4.59 21.22
C ILE A 109 -19.05 -5.21 21.04
N VAL A 110 -18.96 -6.22 20.17
CA VAL A 110 -17.70 -6.87 19.78
C VAL A 110 -17.24 -6.34 18.43
N GLN A 111 -15.93 -6.21 18.24
CA GLN A 111 -15.32 -5.76 17.00
C GLN A 111 -14.40 -6.84 16.40
N ASP A 112 -14.23 -6.83 15.08
CA ASP A 112 -13.42 -7.82 14.35
C ASP A 112 -11.95 -7.82 14.77
N PHE A 113 -11.37 -6.62 14.94
CA PHE A 113 -9.99 -6.43 15.41
C PHE A 113 -9.76 -6.86 16.87
N GLN A 114 -10.80 -7.24 17.61
CA GLN A 114 -10.64 -7.75 18.98
C GLN A 114 -10.46 -9.28 19.00
N PHE A 115 -10.56 -9.95 17.85
CA PHE A 115 -10.27 -11.37 17.66
C PHE A 115 -10.95 -12.32 18.65
N PHE A 116 -12.23 -12.08 18.95
CA PHE A 116 -13.01 -13.02 19.77
C PHE A 116 -13.11 -14.41 19.12
N PRO A 117 -13.28 -15.47 19.92
CA PRO A 117 -13.47 -16.82 19.38
C PRO A 117 -14.76 -16.94 18.54
N PRO A 118 -14.76 -17.72 17.43
CA PRO A 118 -15.95 -17.94 16.59
C PRO A 118 -17.20 -18.39 17.35
N ARG A 119 -17.00 -19.23 18.38
CA ARG A 119 -18.06 -19.76 19.24
C ARG A 119 -18.88 -18.67 19.94
N LEU A 120 -18.27 -17.54 20.28
CA LEU A 120 -18.99 -16.41 20.89
C LEU A 120 -20.08 -15.88 19.94
N PHE A 121 -19.78 -15.80 18.64
CA PHE A 121 -20.73 -15.28 17.66
C PHE A 121 -21.92 -16.22 17.46
N GLU A 122 -21.72 -17.55 17.58
CA GLU A 122 -22.82 -18.52 17.55
C GLU A 122 -23.82 -18.29 18.69
N LEU A 123 -23.32 -18.09 19.92
CA LEU A 123 -24.15 -17.81 21.10
C LEU A 123 -24.86 -16.45 20.97
N LEU A 124 -24.16 -15.42 20.47
CA LEU A 124 -24.75 -14.10 20.22
C LEU A 124 -25.83 -14.13 19.13
N ASP A 125 -25.65 -14.94 18.08
CA ASP A 125 -26.65 -15.14 17.04
C ASP A 125 -27.88 -15.89 17.57
N GLN A 126 -27.69 -16.91 18.41
CA GLN A 126 -28.80 -17.60 19.10
C GLN A 126 -29.64 -16.62 19.94
N GLU A 127 -29.01 -15.73 20.71
CA GLU A 127 -29.73 -14.68 21.47
C GLU A 127 -30.50 -13.72 20.55
N ILE A 128 -29.90 -13.34 19.42
CA ILE A 128 -30.57 -12.48 18.43
C ILE A 128 -31.81 -13.20 17.86
N TYR A 129 -31.68 -14.47 17.47
CA TYR A 129 -32.78 -15.24 16.91
C TYR A 129 -33.90 -15.45 17.94
N TYR A 130 -33.56 -15.80 19.18
CA TYR A 130 -34.53 -15.94 20.26
C TYR A 130 -35.23 -14.62 20.57
N TYR A 131 -34.50 -13.51 20.64
CA TYR A 131 -35.11 -12.19 20.83
C TYR A 131 -36.09 -11.83 19.71
N ARG A 132 -35.72 -12.09 18.45
CA ARG A 132 -36.63 -11.93 17.30
C ARG A 132 -37.88 -12.80 17.41
N LYS A 133 -37.75 -14.04 17.90
CA LYS A 133 -38.88 -14.95 18.15
C LYS A 133 -39.82 -14.39 19.22
N THR A 134 -39.29 -13.88 20.33
CA THR A 134 -40.12 -13.29 21.41
C THR A 134 -40.90 -12.05 20.95
N LEU A 135 -40.38 -11.31 19.98
CA LEU A 135 -41.05 -10.15 19.37
C LEU A 135 -42.01 -10.51 18.23
N GLY A 136 -42.10 -11.80 17.84
CA GLY A 136 -42.88 -12.22 16.67
C GLY A 136 -42.35 -11.67 15.34
N TYR A 137 -41.06 -11.36 15.26
CA TYR A 137 -40.44 -10.79 14.06
C TYR A 137 -40.52 -11.76 12.87
N LYS A 138 -40.94 -11.25 11.70
CA LYS A 138 -40.98 -12.00 10.44
C LYS A 138 -39.97 -11.46 9.46
N VAL A 139 -39.16 -12.35 8.89
CA VAL A 139 -38.08 -12.00 7.96
C VAL A 139 -38.69 -11.48 6.66
N PRO A 140 -38.42 -10.22 6.27
CA PRO A 140 -38.87 -9.69 4.99
C PRO A 140 -38.15 -10.39 3.83
N LYS A 141 -38.84 -10.51 2.68
CA LYS A 141 -38.23 -11.05 1.47
C LYS A 141 -37.24 -10.02 0.90
N ASN A 142 -35.98 -10.40 0.74
CA ASN A 142 -34.96 -9.54 0.13
C ASN A 142 -35.07 -9.57 -1.41
N PRO A 143 -35.43 -8.47 -2.10
CA PRO A 143 -35.55 -8.44 -3.55
C PRO A 143 -34.21 -8.64 -4.29
N GLU A 144 -33.08 -8.35 -3.64
CA GLU A 144 -31.75 -8.41 -4.26
C GLU A 144 -31.26 -9.84 -4.52
N LEU A 145 -31.81 -10.83 -3.82
CA LEU A 145 -31.46 -12.25 -3.96
C LEU A 145 -32.21 -12.95 -5.12
N GLY A 146 -33.06 -12.23 -5.86
CA GLY A 146 -33.77 -12.73 -7.04
C GLY A 146 -34.53 -14.04 -6.78
N PRO A 147 -34.30 -15.12 -7.55
CA PRO A 147 -35.02 -16.39 -7.40
C PRO A 147 -34.72 -17.13 -6.08
N GLU A 148 -33.56 -16.90 -5.47
CA GLU A 148 -33.18 -17.51 -4.18
C GLU A 148 -33.80 -16.77 -2.97
N ALA A 149 -34.39 -15.60 -3.19
CA ALA A 149 -34.96 -14.76 -2.13
C ALA A 149 -35.99 -15.50 -1.25
N SER A 150 -36.85 -16.33 -1.86
CA SER A 150 -37.86 -17.09 -1.11
C SER A 150 -37.25 -18.21 -0.26
N LYS A 151 -36.18 -18.86 -0.75
CA LYS A 151 -35.47 -19.92 -0.01
C LYS A 151 -34.72 -19.31 1.18
N HIS A 152 -33.96 -18.24 0.94
CA HIS A 152 -33.25 -17.52 1.99
C HIS A 152 -34.19 -16.97 3.06
N GLN A 153 -35.35 -16.42 2.67
CA GLN A 153 -36.37 -15.97 3.61
C GLN A 153 -36.85 -17.12 4.50
N LYS A 154 -37.15 -18.29 3.91
CA LYS A 154 -37.62 -19.47 4.65
C LYS A 154 -36.55 -20.00 5.61
N GLU A 155 -35.30 -20.00 5.20
CA GLU A 155 -34.17 -20.47 6.01
C GLU A 155 -33.90 -19.54 7.20
N GLU A 156 -33.85 -18.22 6.99
CA GLU A 156 -33.69 -17.26 8.08
C GLU A 156 -34.88 -17.26 9.04
N GLN A 157 -36.10 -17.42 8.52
CA GLN A 157 -37.29 -17.56 9.36
C GLN A 157 -37.23 -18.85 10.18
N ARG A 158 -36.74 -19.96 9.59
CA ARG A 158 -36.55 -21.23 10.31
C ARG A 158 -35.61 -21.08 11.49
N LYS A 159 -34.48 -20.38 11.33
CA LYS A 159 -33.54 -20.10 12.44
C LYS A 159 -34.19 -19.34 13.59
N ILE A 160 -35.07 -18.39 13.28
CA ILE A 160 -35.84 -17.66 14.31
C ILE A 160 -36.86 -18.60 14.97
N ASP A 161 -37.63 -19.35 14.18
CA ASP A 161 -38.71 -20.18 14.71
C ASP A 161 -38.16 -21.35 15.57
N GLU A 162 -37.01 -21.93 15.19
CA GLU A 162 -36.30 -23.00 15.91
C GLU A 162 -35.44 -22.49 17.08
N SER A 163 -35.29 -21.18 17.27
CA SER A 163 -34.44 -20.64 18.34
C SER A 163 -35.00 -20.90 19.74
N GLU A 164 -34.08 -21.20 20.67
CA GLU A 164 -34.33 -21.46 22.08
C GLU A 164 -33.55 -20.46 22.96
N PRO A 165 -34.00 -20.20 24.21
CA PRO A 165 -33.22 -19.39 25.13
C PRO A 165 -31.91 -20.11 25.47
N LEU A 166 -30.83 -19.35 25.66
CA LEU A 166 -29.56 -19.91 26.12
C LEU A 166 -29.75 -20.62 27.47
N THR A 167 -29.15 -21.80 27.58
CA THR A 167 -29.07 -22.53 28.84
C THR A 167 -28.13 -21.82 29.84
N GLU A 168 -28.22 -22.18 31.12
CA GLU A 168 -27.33 -21.62 32.15
C GLU A 168 -25.84 -21.90 31.84
N GLU A 169 -25.56 -23.06 31.25
CA GLU A 169 -24.20 -23.45 30.82
C GLU A 169 -23.71 -22.58 29.67
N GLU A 170 -24.53 -22.35 28.65
CA GLU A 170 -24.20 -21.48 27.50
C GLU A 170 -24.06 -20.01 27.92
N GLN A 171 -24.85 -19.57 28.91
CA GLN A 171 -24.72 -18.23 29.48
C GLN A 171 -23.36 -18.05 30.17
N GLN A 172 -22.90 -19.05 30.93
CA GLN A 172 -21.56 -19.06 31.54
C GLN A 172 -20.45 -19.17 30.48
N GLU A 173 -20.64 -20.00 29.44
CA GLU A 173 -19.70 -20.10 28.31
C GLU A 173 -19.52 -18.73 27.63
N LYS A 174 -20.63 -18.04 27.34
CA LYS A 174 -20.62 -16.69 26.75
C LYS A 174 -19.84 -15.69 27.60
N GLU A 175 -20.07 -15.68 28.90
CA GLU A 175 -19.36 -14.79 29.83
C GLU A 175 -17.86 -15.07 29.86
N SER A 176 -17.46 -16.35 29.79
CA SER A 176 -16.05 -16.74 29.65
C SER A 176 -15.47 -16.25 28.32
N LEU A 177 -16.15 -16.50 27.20
CA LEU A 177 -15.66 -16.14 25.86
C LEU A 177 -15.53 -14.62 25.65
N LEU A 178 -16.36 -13.82 26.32
CA LEU A 178 -16.25 -12.36 26.32
C LEU A 178 -14.96 -11.85 26.97
N THR A 179 -14.25 -12.67 27.76
CA THR A 179 -12.95 -12.32 28.34
C THR A 179 -11.76 -12.75 27.47
N GLN A 180 -11.97 -13.65 26.49
CA GLN A 180 -10.90 -14.23 25.67
C GLN A 180 -10.52 -13.40 24.44
N GLY A 181 -11.18 -12.26 24.22
CA GLY A 181 -10.81 -11.30 23.18
C GLY A 181 -9.97 -10.14 23.72
N PHE A 182 -9.43 -9.34 22.81
CA PHE A 182 -8.68 -8.13 23.11
C PHE A 182 -9.60 -6.96 23.53
N THR A 183 -10.28 -7.11 24.66
CA THR A 183 -11.29 -6.16 25.17
C THR A 183 -10.72 -4.77 25.49
N ASN A 184 -9.44 -4.70 25.88
CA ASN A 184 -8.71 -3.47 26.14
C ASN A 184 -8.20 -2.78 24.86
N TRP A 185 -8.37 -3.37 23.67
CA TRP A 185 -8.01 -2.77 22.39
C TRP A 185 -9.19 -1.99 21.83
N THR A 186 -9.01 -0.68 21.67
CA THR A 186 -9.98 0.20 21.04
C THR A 186 -9.71 0.36 19.55
N LYS A 187 -10.67 0.92 18.80
CA LYS A 187 -10.45 1.21 17.37
C LYS A 187 -9.29 2.19 17.15
N ARG A 188 -9.04 3.09 18.10
CA ARG A 188 -7.89 4.01 18.06
C ARG A 188 -6.59 3.22 18.14
N ASP A 189 -6.47 2.32 19.12
CA ASP A 189 -5.27 1.50 19.34
C ASP A 189 -4.98 0.63 18.12
N PHE A 190 -6.02 -0.01 17.57
CA PHE A 190 -5.92 -0.78 16.34
C PHE A 190 -5.37 0.05 15.18
N ASN A 191 -5.97 1.22 14.92
CA ASN A 191 -5.52 2.09 13.83
C ASN A 191 -4.10 2.61 14.04
N GLN A 192 -3.69 2.82 15.29
CA GLN A 192 -2.32 3.23 15.66
C GLN A 192 -1.33 2.09 15.42
N PHE A 193 -1.67 0.86 15.82
CA PHE A 193 -0.91 -0.34 15.50
C PHE A 193 -0.71 -0.53 13.99
N ILE A 194 -1.76 -0.37 13.17
CA ILE A 194 -1.63 -0.46 11.70
C ILE A 194 -0.71 0.64 11.15
N LYS A 195 -0.83 1.88 11.63
CA LYS A 195 0.06 2.98 11.20
C LYS A 195 1.51 2.74 11.61
N ALA A 196 1.74 2.19 12.80
CA ALA A 196 3.07 1.83 13.27
C ALA A 196 3.68 0.72 12.40
N ASN A 197 2.90 -0.31 12.04
CA ASN A 197 3.34 -1.33 11.09
C ASN A 197 3.66 -0.75 9.70
N GLU A 198 2.88 0.21 9.19
CA GLU A 198 3.20 0.92 7.94
C GLU A 198 4.52 1.72 8.06
N LYS A 199 4.80 2.30 9.22
CA LYS A 199 5.95 3.19 9.42
C LYS A 199 7.26 2.46 9.68
N TYR A 200 7.23 1.36 10.44
CA TYR A 200 8.42 0.62 10.88
C TYR A 200 8.59 -0.73 10.18
N GLY A 201 7.53 -1.24 9.54
CA GLY A 201 7.48 -2.59 8.98
C GLY A 201 7.12 -3.63 10.04
N ARG A 202 6.59 -4.78 9.59
CA ARG A 202 6.03 -5.81 10.48
C ARG A 202 7.03 -6.43 11.47
N ASP A 203 8.32 -6.39 11.14
CA ASP A 203 9.37 -7.05 11.91
C ASP A 203 9.88 -6.21 13.09
N ASP A 204 9.68 -4.89 13.07
CA ASP A 204 10.20 -3.96 14.08
C ASP A 204 9.20 -3.74 15.21
N ILE A 205 8.93 -4.83 15.94
CA ILE A 205 7.93 -4.84 17.03
C ILE A 205 8.29 -3.88 18.16
N GLU A 206 9.58 -3.64 18.40
CA GLU A 206 10.05 -2.73 19.45
C GLU A 206 9.62 -1.28 19.18
N ASN A 207 9.75 -0.81 17.94
CA ASN A 207 9.31 0.54 17.58
C ASN A 207 7.79 0.61 17.40
N ILE A 208 7.14 -0.47 16.96
CA ILE A 208 5.68 -0.55 16.93
C ILE A 208 5.10 -0.39 18.33
N ALA A 209 5.62 -1.15 19.31
CA ALA A 209 5.17 -1.10 20.69
C ALA A 209 5.28 0.30 21.32
N LYS A 210 6.35 1.03 21.01
CA LYS A 210 6.54 2.42 21.51
C LYS A 210 5.52 3.40 20.93
N GLU A 211 5.00 3.15 19.73
CA GLU A 211 4.00 4.02 19.10
C GLU A 211 2.56 3.70 19.49
N VAL A 212 2.25 2.52 20.03
CA VAL A 212 0.89 2.20 20.49
C VAL A 212 0.69 2.72 21.91
N GLU A 213 0.13 3.93 22.01
CA GLU A 213 -0.12 4.60 23.29
C GLU A 213 -1.05 3.77 24.20
N GLY A 214 -0.68 3.64 25.48
CA GLY A 214 -1.52 2.98 26.48
C GLY A 214 -1.54 1.45 26.38
N LYS A 215 -0.60 0.84 25.65
CA LYS A 215 -0.34 -0.60 25.65
C LYS A 215 1.10 -0.88 26.06
N SER A 216 1.31 -1.95 26.82
CA SER A 216 2.64 -2.42 27.15
C SER A 216 3.29 -3.08 25.93
N PRO A 217 4.64 -3.18 25.88
CA PRO A 217 5.31 -3.92 24.80
C PRO A 217 4.86 -5.38 24.71
N GLU A 218 4.60 -6.02 25.85
CA GLU A 218 4.12 -7.40 25.93
C GLU A 218 2.72 -7.53 25.31
N GLU A 219 1.79 -6.63 25.66
CA GLU A 219 0.43 -6.61 25.09
C GLU A 219 0.46 -6.41 23.57
N VAL A 220 1.34 -5.54 23.07
CA VAL A 220 1.49 -5.30 21.62
C VAL A 220 2.10 -6.52 20.92
N MET A 221 3.04 -7.23 21.55
CA MET A 221 3.59 -8.47 21.01
C MET A 221 2.54 -9.58 20.92
N GLU A 222 1.76 -9.80 21.97
CA GLU A 222 0.67 -10.78 21.99
C GLU A 222 -0.39 -10.46 20.93
N TYR A 223 -0.82 -9.21 20.86
CA TYR A 223 -1.76 -8.75 19.84
C TYR A 223 -1.21 -8.90 18.43
N SER A 224 0.07 -8.56 18.21
CA SER A 224 0.72 -8.68 16.91
C SER A 224 0.75 -10.13 16.42
N ALA A 225 1.07 -11.09 17.30
CA ALA A 225 1.08 -12.51 16.97
C ALA A 225 -0.30 -12.99 16.49
N VAL A 226 -1.35 -12.68 17.25
CA VAL A 226 -2.73 -13.06 16.89
C VAL A 226 -3.21 -12.30 15.65
N PHE A 227 -2.85 -11.02 15.53
CA PHE A 227 -3.17 -10.22 14.35
C PHE A 227 -2.62 -10.90 13.09
N TRP A 228 -1.34 -11.26 13.02
CA TRP A 228 -0.78 -11.85 11.81
C TRP A 228 -1.31 -13.26 11.51
N GLU A 229 -1.74 -14.01 12.53
CA GLU A 229 -2.39 -15.31 12.36
C GLU A 229 -3.83 -15.17 11.82
N ARG A 230 -4.61 -14.24 12.39
CA ARG A 230 -6.05 -14.11 12.17
C ARG A 230 -6.48 -12.87 11.38
N CYS A 231 -5.55 -12.09 10.83
CA CYS A 231 -5.87 -10.85 10.11
C CYS A 231 -6.84 -11.05 8.94
N HIS A 232 -6.86 -12.26 8.35
CA HIS A 232 -7.78 -12.64 7.28
C HIS A 232 -9.27 -12.63 7.69
N GLU A 233 -9.57 -12.61 8.99
CA GLU A 233 -10.93 -12.48 9.53
C GLU A 233 -11.44 -11.02 9.52
N LEU A 234 -10.54 -10.05 9.33
CA LEU A 234 -10.90 -8.64 9.34
C LEU A 234 -11.63 -8.25 8.05
N THR A 235 -12.71 -7.49 8.22
CA THR A 235 -13.55 -7.01 7.11
C THR A 235 -12.76 -6.19 6.06
N ASP A 236 -11.82 -5.37 6.54
CA ASP A 236 -11.01 -4.43 5.73
C ASP A 236 -9.58 -4.94 5.45
N ILE A 237 -9.31 -6.26 5.57
CA ILE A 237 -7.95 -6.80 5.52
C ILE A 237 -7.18 -6.44 4.25
N ASP A 238 -7.81 -6.53 3.07
CA ASP A 238 -7.16 -6.20 1.79
C ASP A 238 -6.60 -4.76 1.79
N ARG A 239 -7.35 -3.81 2.36
CA ARG A 239 -6.93 -2.41 2.47
C ARG A 239 -5.79 -2.24 3.47
N ILE A 240 -5.87 -2.93 4.60
CA ILE A 240 -4.88 -2.88 5.68
C ILE A 240 -3.55 -3.46 5.19
N MET A 241 -3.56 -4.63 4.57
CA MET A 241 -2.35 -5.26 4.01
C MET A 241 -1.70 -4.38 2.95
N ALA A 242 -2.49 -3.85 2.01
CA ALA A 242 -1.97 -2.94 0.99
C ALA A 242 -1.37 -1.65 1.59
N GLN A 243 -1.85 -1.19 2.75
CA GLN A 243 -1.25 -0.07 3.47
C GLN A 243 0.10 -0.43 4.08
N ILE A 244 0.18 -1.55 4.79
CA ILE A 244 1.42 -2.02 5.43
C ILE A 244 2.48 -2.33 4.38
N GLU A 245 2.14 -3.06 3.33
CA GLU A 245 3.06 -3.42 2.24
C GLU A 245 3.59 -2.19 1.49
N ARG A 246 2.77 -1.16 1.30
CA ARG A 246 3.23 0.13 0.74
C ARG A 246 4.22 0.83 1.67
N GLY A 247 4.02 0.75 2.98
CA GLY A 247 4.96 1.23 3.99
C GLY A 247 6.29 0.51 3.92
N GLU A 248 6.26 -0.82 3.96
CA GLU A 248 7.43 -1.70 3.86
C GLU A 248 8.20 -1.49 2.56
N ALA A 249 7.52 -1.34 1.42
CA ALA A 249 8.15 -1.04 0.15
C ALA A 249 8.94 0.29 0.19
N LYS A 250 8.43 1.32 0.91
CA LYS A 250 9.16 2.58 1.11
C LYS A 250 10.38 2.40 2.01
N ILE A 251 10.26 1.64 3.10
CA ILE A 251 11.36 1.32 4.01
C ILE A 251 12.47 0.58 3.25
N GLN A 252 12.10 -0.45 2.49
CA GLN A 252 13.03 -1.22 1.69
C GLN A 252 13.68 -0.37 0.58
N ARG A 253 12.90 0.49 -0.07
CA ARG A 253 13.44 1.43 -1.08
C ARG A 253 14.47 2.37 -0.46
N ARG A 254 14.19 2.93 0.71
CA ARG A 254 15.11 3.78 1.46
C ARG A 254 16.40 3.03 1.82
N ALA A 255 16.30 1.82 2.37
CA ALA A 255 17.47 1.00 2.68
C ALA A 255 18.30 0.66 1.42
N SER A 256 17.64 0.35 0.30
CA SER A 256 18.28 0.13 -1.01
C SER A 256 19.10 1.33 -1.46
N ILE A 257 18.49 2.51 -1.48
CA ILE A 257 19.14 3.75 -1.91
C ILE A 257 20.35 4.06 -1.02
N LYS A 258 20.19 3.93 0.30
CA LYS A 258 21.30 4.12 1.25
C LYS A 258 22.48 3.22 0.91
N ARG A 259 22.23 1.92 0.77
CA ARG A 259 23.25 0.92 0.44
C ARG A 259 23.92 1.23 -0.90
N ALA A 260 23.13 1.61 -1.90
CA ALA A 260 23.64 1.91 -3.23
C ALA A 260 24.55 3.14 -3.26
N LEU A 261 24.17 4.21 -2.55
CA LEU A 261 24.99 5.41 -2.41
C LEU A 261 26.25 5.15 -1.58
N ASP A 262 26.14 4.44 -0.45
CA ASP A 262 27.29 4.07 0.39
C ASP A 262 28.32 3.26 -0.42
N ALA A 263 27.86 2.23 -1.15
CA ALA A 263 28.70 1.42 -2.03
C ALA A 263 29.32 2.24 -3.17
N LYS A 264 28.59 3.23 -3.72
CA LYS A 264 29.13 4.11 -4.76
C LYS A 264 30.24 5.00 -4.21
N MET A 265 30.05 5.59 -3.04
CA MET A 265 31.03 6.50 -2.41
C MET A 265 32.30 5.75 -2.01
N ALA A 266 32.16 4.55 -1.45
CA ALA A 266 33.29 3.73 -0.99
C ALA A 266 34.30 3.36 -2.10
N ARG A 267 33.89 3.43 -3.38
CA ARG A 267 34.78 3.18 -4.53
C ARG A 267 35.77 4.30 -4.83
N TYR A 268 35.63 5.46 -4.19
CA TYR A 268 36.45 6.63 -4.47
C TYR A 268 37.07 7.17 -3.18
N ARG A 269 38.37 7.52 -3.23
CA ARG A 269 39.06 8.16 -2.11
C ARG A 269 38.60 9.60 -1.90
N ALA A 270 38.32 10.32 -2.99
CA ALA A 270 37.81 11.69 -2.98
C ALA A 270 36.57 11.81 -3.90
N PRO A 271 35.38 11.37 -3.44
CA PRO A 271 34.19 11.27 -4.28
C PRO A 271 33.80 12.57 -5.00
N PHE A 272 33.89 13.72 -4.30
CA PHE A 272 33.59 15.05 -4.86
C PHE A 272 34.44 15.44 -6.08
N HIS A 273 35.59 14.81 -6.29
CA HIS A 273 36.46 15.06 -7.44
C HIS A 273 36.47 13.88 -8.41
N GLN A 274 36.35 12.65 -7.90
CA GLN A 274 36.64 11.42 -8.65
C GLN A 274 35.41 10.64 -9.11
N LEU A 275 34.26 10.75 -8.42
CA LEU A 275 33.08 9.92 -8.67
C LEU A 275 32.54 10.09 -10.10
N ARG A 276 32.58 9.03 -10.90
CA ARG A 276 32.00 9.01 -12.26
C ARG A 276 30.63 8.33 -12.25
N ILE A 277 29.71 8.77 -13.10
CA ILE A 277 28.38 8.19 -13.23
C ILE A 277 28.27 7.49 -14.59
N ALA A 278 27.85 6.22 -14.59
CA ALA A 278 27.57 5.48 -15.81
C ALA A 278 26.18 5.86 -16.36
N TYR A 279 26.13 6.85 -17.26
CA TYR A 279 24.86 7.39 -17.76
C TYR A 279 24.12 6.49 -18.76
N GLY A 280 24.83 5.67 -19.53
CA GLY A 280 24.28 4.99 -20.69
C GLY A 280 23.59 6.00 -21.64
N THR A 281 22.35 5.70 -22.03
CA THR A 281 21.52 6.58 -22.87
C THR A 281 20.83 7.72 -22.10
N ASN A 282 20.94 7.76 -20.77
CA ASN A 282 20.10 8.60 -19.88
C ASN A 282 20.82 9.83 -19.31
N LYS A 283 21.90 10.34 -19.94
CA LYS A 283 22.62 11.54 -19.44
C LYS A 283 21.73 12.78 -19.43
N GLY A 284 20.94 12.96 -20.49
CA GLY A 284 20.27 14.22 -20.81
C GLY A 284 21.25 15.28 -21.31
N LYS A 285 20.74 16.45 -21.71
CA LYS A 285 21.56 17.56 -22.24
C LYS A 285 21.79 18.70 -21.23
N ASN A 286 21.07 18.69 -20.11
CA ASN A 286 20.97 19.87 -19.26
C ASN A 286 21.98 19.89 -18.11
N TYR A 287 22.25 18.72 -17.50
CA TYR A 287 23.16 18.62 -16.36
C TYR A 287 24.54 18.14 -16.81
N MET A 288 25.57 18.77 -16.28
CA MET A 288 26.96 18.39 -16.51
C MET A 288 27.40 17.34 -15.48
N GLU A 289 28.46 16.60 -15.82
CA GLU A 289 28.93 15.51 -14.96
C GLU A 289 29.49 15.99 -13.62
N GLU A 290 30.07 17.19 -13.58
CA GLU A 290 30.55 17.83 -12.35
C GLU A 290 29.40 18.24 -11.42
N GLU A 291 28.30 18.73 -12.00
CA GLU A 291 27.08 19.06 -11.28
C GLU A 291 26.46 17.81 -10.67
N ASP A 292 26.24 16.76 -11.47
CA ASP A 292 25.67 15.49 -11.00
C ASP A 292 26.51 14.84 -9.90
N ARG A 293 27.84 14.86 -10.06
CA ARG A 293 28.79 14.37 -9.04
C ARG A 293 28.58 15.10 -7.71
N PHE A 294 28.49 16.44 -7.75
CA PHE A 294 28.23 17.22 -6.56
C PHE A 294 26.86 16.90 -5.96
N LEU A 295 25.81 16.77 -6.77
CA LEU A 295 24.47 16.44 -6.28
C LEU A 295 24.46 15.11 -5.54
N VAL A 296 25.06 14.06 -6.11
CA VAL A 296 25.11 12.73 -5.47
C VAL A 296 25.97 12.76 -4.21
N CYS A 297 27.17 13.39 -4.25
CA CYS A 297 28.06 13.46 -3.09
C CYS A 297 27.47 14.28 -1.96
N MET A 298 26.85 15.42 -2.27
CA MET A 298 26.24 16.29 -1.27
C MET A 298 24.96 15.68 -0.70
N LEU A 299 24.13 15.03 -1.53
CA LEU A 299 22.95 14.30 -1.06
C LEU A 299 23.33 13.16 -0.09
N HIS A 300 24.40 12.43 -0.39
CA HIS A 300 24.94 11.40 0.52
C HIS A 300 25.43 12.01 1.83
N LYS A 301 26.19 13.11 1.77
CA LYS A 301 26.72 13.82 2.94
C LYS A 301 25.62 14.38 3.85
N LEU A 302 24.55 14.95 3.29
CA LEU A 302 23.43 15.50 4.04
C LEU A 302 22.50 14.42 4.60
N GLY A 303 22.50 13.23 3.99
CA GLY A 303 21.59 12.13 4.30
C GLY A 303 20.31 12.23 3.47
N PHE A 304 20.20 11.39 2.45
CA PHE A 304 19.10 11.45 1.45
C PHE A 304 17.68 11.30 2.02
N ASP A 305 17.54 10.74 3.22
CA ASP A 305 16.26 10.46 3.88
C ASP A 305 15.85 11.54 4.90
N ARG A 306 16.66 12.59 5.05
CA ARG A 306 16.36 13.69 5.97
C ARG A 306 15.21 14.54 5.41
N GLU A 307 14.35 15.02 6.30
CA GLU A 307 13.32 15.99 5.92
C GLU A 307 13.95 17.25 5.32
N ASN A 308 13.36 17.79 4.24
CA ASN A 308 13.84 18.98 3.53
C ASN A 308 15.27 18.89 2.96
N VAL A 309 15.83 17.68 2.80
CA VAL A 309 17.21 17.48 2.28
C VAL A 309 17.46 18.20 0.94
N TYR A 310 16.47 18.30 0.06
CA TYR A 310 16.63 18.94 -1.24
C TYR A 310 16.65 20.47 -1.17
N GLU A 311 16.09 21.09 -0.14
CA GLU A 311 16.29 22.52 0.11
C GLU A 311 17.68 22.78 0.71
N GLU A 312 18.15 21.91 1.61
CA GLU A 312 19.53 21.97 2.11
C GLU A 312 20.55 21.76 0.97
N LEU A 313 20.29 20.81 0.07
CA LEU A 313 21.10 20.58 -1.12
C LEU A 313 21.14 21.81 -2.03
N ARG A 314 19.99 22.46 -2.22
CA ARG A 314 19.88 23.69 -3.01
C ARG A 314 20.68 24.84 -2.39
N ALA A 315 20.64 24.97 -1.06
CA ALA A 315 21.48 25.93 -0.34
C ALA A 315 22.98 25.60 -0.49
N ALA A 316 23.36 24.33 -0.39
CA ALA A 316 24.74 23.88 -0.58
C ALA A 316 25.26 24.15 -2.00
N VAL A 317 24.43 23.96 -3.03
CA VAL A 317 24.75 24.34 -4.42
C VAL A 317 25.04 25.84 -4.52
N ARG A 318 24.21 26.71 -3.92
CA ARG A 318 24.41 28.16 -3.97
C ARG A 318 25.65 28.64 -3.22
N ALA A 319 25.98 27.97 -2.11
CA ALA A 319 27.13 28.29 -1.29
C ALA A 319 28.46 27.80 -1.89
N SER A 320 28.42 26.80 -2.78
CA SER A 320 29.63 26.20 -3.34
C SER A 320 30.30 27.12 -4.37
N PRO A 321 31.58 27.53 -4.16
CA PRO A 321 32.28 28.44 -5.07
C PRO A 321 32.44 27.90 -6.49
N GLN A 322 32.52 26.57 -6.68
CA GLN A 322 32.68 25.97 -8.00
C GLN A 322 31.48 26.23 -8.94
N PHE A 323 30.32 26.55 -8.38
CA PHE A 323 29.10 26.91 -9.13
C PHE A 323 28.85 28.42 -9.16
N ARG A 324 29.85 29.26 -8.83
CA ARG A 324 29.69 30.72 -8.74
C ARG A 324 29.03 31.34 -9.97
N PHE A 325 29.36 30.82 -11.16
CA PHE A 325 28.87 31.27 -12.46
C PHE A 325 27.88 30.30 -13.13
N ASP A 326 27.62 29.14 -12.50
CA ASP A 326 26.64 28.17 -13.00
C ASP A 326 25.22 28.60 -12.58
N TRP A 327 24.64 29.47 -13.41
CA TRP A 327 23.28 29.96 -13.23
C TRP A 327 22.24 28.86 -13.42
N PHE A 328 22.50 27.88 -14.29
CA PHE A 328 21.57 26.80 -14.54
C PHE A 328 21.34 25.98 -13.27
N LEU A 329 22.41 25.48 -12.65
CA LEU A 329 22.30 24.67 -11.44
C LEU A 329 21.77 25.49 -10.25
N LYS A 330 22.22 26.75 -10.10
CA LYS A 330 21.76 27.65 -9.01
C LYS A 330 20.29 28.07 -9.13
N SER A 331 19.74 28.07 -10.33
CA SER A 331 18.32 28.40 -10.59
C SER A 331 17.36 27.24 -10.28
N ARG A 332 17.86 26.01 -10.13
CA ARG A 332 16.99 24.85 -9.88
C ARG A 332 16.23 24.98 -8.55
N THR A 333 14.99 24.52 -8.58
CA THR A 333 14.14 24.33 -7.40
C THR A 333 14.50 23.02 -6.69
N ALA A 334 14.13 22.89 -5.41
CA ALA A 334 14.36 21.64 -4.67
C ALA A 334 13.68 20.43 -5.34
N MET A 335 12.48 20.61 -5.88
CA MET A 335 11.77 19.55 -6.62
C MET A 335 12.50 19.12 -7.89
N GLU A 336 13.12 20.04 -8.64
CA GLU A 336 13.90 19.70 -9.82
C GLU A 336 15.19 18.99 -9.47
N LEU A 337 15.88 19.43 -8.41
CA LEU A 337 17.06 18.75 -7.88
C LEU A 337 16.71 17.35 -7.37
N GLN A 338 15.55 17.19 -6.72
CA GLN A 338 15.03 15.88 -6.30
C GLN A 338 14.80 14.95 -7.48
N ARG A 339 14.13 15.43 -8.54
CA ARG A 339 13.93 14.65 -9.77
C ARG A 339 15.26 14.23 -10.39
N ARG A 340 16.23 15.14 -10.47
CA ARG A 340 17.56 14.81 -11.01
C ARG A 340 18.25 13.76 -10.14
N CYS A 341 18.27 13.93 -8.82
CA CYS A 341 18.86 12.98 -7.90
C CYS A 341 18.21 11.58 -8.00
N ASN A 342 16.88 11.49 -8.12
CA ASN A 342 16.18 10.22 -8.31
C ASN A 342 16.67 9.48 -9.58
N THR A 343 16.86 10.21 -10.67
CA THR A 343 17.45 9.65 -11.91
C THR A 343 18.87 9.16 -11.67
N LEU A 344 19.72 9.95 -11.00
CA LEU A 344 21.10 9.58 -10.70
C LEU A 344 21.19 8.35 -9.77
N ILE A 345 20.32 8.27 -8.78
CA ILE A 345 20.20 7.11 -7.88
C ILE A 345 19.87 5.86 -8.69
N THR A 346 18.92 5.95 -9.63
CA THR A 346 18.53 4.81 -10.48
C THR A 346 19.70 4.33 -11.35
N LEU A 347 20.52 5.26 -11.86
CA LEU A 347 21.73 4.92 -12.61
C LEU A 347 22.77 4.22 -11.72
N ILE A 348 22.95 4.69 -10.49
CA ILE A 348 23.88 4.09 -9.52
C ILE A 348 23.41 2.70 -9.09
N GLU A 349 22.11 2.50 -8.86
CA GLU A 349 21.53 1.19 -8.54
C GLU A 349 21.76 0.19 -9.66
N ARG A 350 21.50 0.59 -10.92
CA ARG A 350 21.78 -0.25 -12.10
C ARG A 350 23.27 -0.58 -12.22
N GLU A 351 24.13 0.42 -12.06
CA GLU A 351 25.58 0.23 -12.12
C GLU A 351 26.08 -0.75 -11.04
N ASN A 352 25.57 -0.64 -9.81
CA ASN A 352 25.92 -1.57 -8.74
C ASN A 352 25.44 -2.99 -9.05
N GLN A 353 24.22 -3.16 -9.57
CA GLN A 353 23.70 -4.47 -9.95
C GLN A 353 24.57 -5.13 -11.04
N GLU A 354 24.96 -4.39 -12.08
CA GLU A 354 25.85 -4.90 -13.14
C GLU A 354 27.23 -5.31 -12.59
N LEU A 355 27.76 -4.58 -11.61
CA LEU A 355 29.02 -4.90 -10.96
C LEU A 355 28.91 -6.15 -10.09
N GLU A 356 27.84 -6.29 -9.31
CA GLU A 356 27.58 -7.48 -8.49
C GLU A 356 27.42 -8.74 -9.35
N GLU A 357 26.73 -8.64 -10.49
CA GLU A 357 26.57 -9.75 -11.44
C GLU A 357 27.91 -10.16 -12.07
N LYS A 358 28.74 -9.19 -12.46
CA LYS A 358 30.10 -9.45 -12.96
C LYS A 358 30.98 -10.13 -11.90
N GLU A 359 30.94 -9.66 -10.66
CA GLU A 359 31.71 -10.25 -9.58
C GLU A 359 31.25 -11.69 -9.29
N LYS A 360 29.93 -11.96 -9.28
CA LYS A 360 29.38 -13.32 -9.14
C LYS A 360 29.82 -14.23 -10.30
N ALA A 361 29.82 -13.73 -11.53
CA ALA A 361 30.27 -14.49 -12.69
C ALA A 361 31.77 -14.80 -12.65
N GLU A 362 32.60 -13.86 -12.20
CA GLU A 362 34.04 -14.06 -12.03
C GLU A 362 34.36 -15.05 -10.89
N ARG A 363 33.62 -14.98 -9.77
CA ARG A 363 33.73 -15.96 -8.67
C ARG A 363 33.37 -17.37 -9.14
N LYS A 364 32.32 -17.53 -9.96
CA LYS A 364 31.98 -18.83 -10.58
C LYS A 364 33.04 -19.33 -11.56
N LYS A 365 33.67 -18.44 -12.33
CA LYS A 365 34.76 -18.79 -13.26
C LYS A 365 36.09 -19.13 -12.56
N LYS A 366 36.34 -18.61 -11.36
CA LYS A 366 37.53 -18.92 -10.55
C LYS A 366 37.42 -20.22 -9.74
N ASN A 367 36.24 -20.85 -9.67
CA ASN A 367 36.02 -22.12 -8.97
C ASN A 367 35.72 -23.36 -9.88
N PRO A 368 36.46 -23.65 -10.97
CA PRO A 368 36.19 -24.81 -11.83
C PRO A 368 36.91 -26.10 -11.41
N LYS A 369 37.48 -26.23 -10.21
CA LYS A 369 38.21 -27.45 -9.78
C LYS A 369 37.97 -27.82 -8.32
N SER A 370 36.90 -28.57 -8.07
CA SER A 370 36.77 -29.48 -6.92
C SER A 370 35.68 -30.52 -7.16
N ASN A 371 35.74 -31.23 -8.30
CA ASN A 371 35.01 -32.48 -8.49
C ASN A 371 35.76 -33.34 -9.51
N ASN A 372 36.93 -33.82 -9.11
CA ASN A 372 37.57 -35.00 -9.69
C ASN A 372 38.79 -35.41 -8.85
N VAL A 373 38.54 -36.01 -7.67
CA VAL A 373 39.44 -37.00 -7.07
C VAL A 373 38.60 -37.92 -6.18
N THR A 374 38.27 -39.11 -6.68
CA THR A 374 38.34 -40.36 -5.91
C THR A 374 38.57 -41.49 -6.90
N GLY A 375 39.83 -41.70 -7.26
CA GLY A 375 40.30 -42.97 -7.77
C GLY A 375 40.74 -43.83 -6.58
N ILE A 376 40.04 -44.93 -6.34
CA ILE A 376 40.56 -46.10 -5.61
C ILE A 376 40.24 -47.32 -6.50
N PRO A 377 41.21 -48.23 -6.72
CA PRO A 377 41.11 -49.30 -7.69
C PRO A 377 40.34 -50.49 -7.12
N ASN A 378 39.59 -51.22 -7.95
CA ASN A 378 39.11 -52.53 -7.55
C ASN A 378 39.35 -53.60 -8.64
N GLN A 379 39.67 -54.78 -8.12
CA GLN A 379 40.29 -55.93 -8.75
C GLN A 379 39.43 -56.63 -9.80
N SER A 380 40.16 -57.29 -10.70
CA SER A 380 39.82 -58.46 -11.52
C SER A 380 38.59 -59.30 -11.12
N SER A 381 37.74 -59.63 -12.11
CA SER A 381 37.60 -61.02 -12.61
C SER A 381 36.53 -61.17 -13.72
N THR A 382 36.97 -61.77 -14.83
CA THR A 382 36.30 -62.76 -15.72
C THR A 382 35.21 -62.39 -16.75
N LYS A 383 35.60 -62.60 -18.03
CA LYS A 383 34.95 -63.34 -19.16
C LYS A 383 33.54 -62.88 -19.63
N ALA A 384 33.17 -62.78 -20.91
CA ALA A 384 33.63 -63.34 -22.19
C ALA A 384 33.14 -62.43 -23.36
N ALA A 385 33.94 -62.17 -24.41
CA ALA A 385 33.84 -62.73 -25.79
C ALA A 385 32.39 -62.80 -26.34
N GLN A 386 31.99 -62.26 -27.51
CA GLN A 386 32.56 -62.26 -28.87
C GLN A 386 31.94 -61.08 -29.69
N LYS A 387 32.69 -60.33 -30.53
CA LYS A 387 32.93 -60.54 -32.00
C LYS A 387 31.61 -60.59 -32.81
N ARG A 388 31.26 -59.69 -33.74
CA ARG A 388 31.85 -59.35 -35.06
C ARG A 388 31.05 -58.14 -35.63
N LYS A 389 31.64 -57.08 -36.21
CA LYS A 389 32.24 -56.92 -37.56
C LYS A 389 31.21 -56.62 -38.68
N ASN A 390 31.15 -55.37 -39.14
CA ASN A 390 31.17 -54.90 -40.55
C ASN A 390 30.83 -53.40 -40.53
N ASP A 391 31.73 -52.47 -40.87
CA ASP A 391 32.48 -52.21 -42.11
C ASP A 391 31.67 -51.42 -43.16
N ASN A 392 32.25 -50.27 -43.50
CA ASN A 392 32.19 -49.49 -44.74
C ASN A 392 30.83 -48.98 -45.24
N SER A 393 30.60 -47.67 -45.29
CA SER A 393 31.14 -46.68 -46.25
C SER A 393 30.03 -46.33 -47.25
N ASN A 394 29.83 -45.16 -47.82
CA ASN A 394 30.36 -43.81 -47.74
C ASN A 394 29.51 -43.03 -48.80
N VAL A 395 29.72 -41.72 -48.93
CA VAL A 395 29.40 -40.91 -50.13
C VAL A 395 27.91 -40.49 -50.27
N SER A 396 27.49 -39.29 -49.86
CA SER A 396 27.68 -37.93 -50.43
C SER A 396 26.52 -37.50 -51.32
N GLY A 397 26.06 -36.27 -51.16
CA GLY A 397 25.08 -35.64 -52.04
C GLY A 397 24.70 -34.24 -51.59
N THR A 398 25.60 -33.28 -51.81
CA THR A 398 25.37 -31.84 -51.76
C THR A 398 24.23 -31.38 -52.66
N GLU A 399 23.45 -30.39 -52.23
CA GLU A 399 23.09 -29.27 -53.12
C GLU A 399 22.69 -27.99 -52.36
N LYS A 400 23.42 -26.91 -52.63
CA LYS A 400 23.04 -25.52 -52.37
C LYS A 400 22.36 -24.99 -53.62
N LYS A 401 21.29 -24.20 -53.50
CA LYS A 401 21.13 -23.03 -54.38
C LYS A 401 20.33 -21.89 -53.76
N LYS A 402 20.84 -20.70 -54.06
CA LYS A 402 20.49 -19.36 -53.58
C LYS A 402 19.46 -18.70 -54.51
N LYS A 403 18.72 -17.78 -53.89
CA LYS A 403 18.38 -16.40 -54.31
C LYS A 403 17.16 -16.09 -55.21
N LYS A 404 16.56 -14.99 -54.74
CA LYS A 404 15.91 -13.85 -55.44
C LYS A 404 14.44 -14.08 -55.81
N LYS A 405 13.57 -13.07 -55.65
CA LYS A 405 13.80 -11.64 -55.83
C LYS A 405 13.09 -10.79 -54.79
#